data_AF-A0A3N5KNZ5-F1
#
_entry.id   AF-A0A3N5KNZ5-F1
#
_cell.length_a   1.000
_cell.length_b   1.000
_cell.length_c   1.000
_cell.angle_alpha   90.00
_cell.angle_beta   90.00
_cell.angle_gamma   90.00
#
_symmetry.space_group_name_H-M   'P 1'
#
loop_
_entity.id
_entity.type
_entity.pdbx_description
1 polymer ?
#
loop_
_entity_poly.entity_id
_entity_poly.type
_entity_poly.pdbx_seq_one_letter_code
_entity_poly.pdbx_strand_id
1 'polypeptide(L)' 'SLDELDGVFTYIAVTDDALGVAKDEMAAKPLVLYESDGLVALASEEIAIRAIVDHEIDTYDPYEGEVLVWQR' A
#
# COMPACT_ATOMS: atom_id res chain seq x y z
N SER A 1 11.77 10.02 -12.55
CA SER A 1 10.30 9.99 -12.40
C SER A 1 9.85 8.55 -12.29
N LEU A 2 8.64 8.27 -11.78
CA LEU A 2 8.06 6.92 -11.89
C LEU A 2 7.87 6.51 -13.35
N ASP A 3 7.65 7.48 -14.25
CA ASP A 3 7.51 7.28 -15.71
C ASP A 3 8.79 6.74 -16.39
N GLU A 4 9.93 6.72 -15.70
CA GLU A 4 11.17 6.14 -16.22
C GLU A 4 11.29 4.64 -15.89
N LEU A 5 10.35 4.09 -15.13
CA LEU A 5 10.33 2.69 -14.71
C LEU A 5 9.33 1.91 -15.56
N ASP A 6 9.84 0.96 -16.34
CA ASP A 6 9.02 0.07 -17.15
C ASP A 6 8.62 -1.20 -16.38
N GLY A 7 7.41 -1.69 -16.66
CA GLY A 7 6.91 -2.97 -16.18
C GLY A 7 6.00 -2.87 -14.96
N VAL A 8 5.82 -4.00 -14.27
CA VAL A 8 4.86 -4.13 -13.16
C VAL A 8 5.58 -4.03 -11.82
N PHE A 9 5.22 -3.06 -10.99
CA PHE A 9 5.82 -2.81 -9.69
C PHE A 9 4.82 -2.25 -8.66
N THR A 10 5.07 -2.64 -7.41
CA THR A 10 4.48 -2.02 -6.23
C THR A 10 5.66 -1.76 -5.29
N TYR A 11 5.99 -0.48 -5.07
CA TYR A 11 7.08 -0.09 -4.18
C TYR A 11 6.54 0.38 -2.84
N ILE A 12 7.28 0.03 -1.79
CA ILE A 12 7.09 0.56 -0.44
C ILE A 12 8.40 1.27 -0.07
N ALA A 13 8.29 2.51 0.39
CA ALA A 13 9.40 3.32 0.87
C ALA A 13 9.11 3.81 2.29
N VAL A 14 10.12 3.81 3.15
CA VAL A 14 9.98 4.19 4.56
C VAL A 14 11.10 5.17 4.93
N THR A 15 10.74 6.26 5.58
CA THR A 15 11.65 7.21 6.24
C THR A 15 11.40 7.21 7.74
N ASP A 16 12.17 8.01 8.47
CA ASP A 16 12.05 8.17 9.92
C ASP A 16 10.64 8.63 10.35
N ASP A 17 9.91 9.30 9.48
CA ASP A 17 8.64 9.98 9.75
C ASP A 17 7.52 9.69 8.74
N ALA A 18 7.78 8.92 7.68
CA ALA A 18 6.81 8.65 6.62
C ALA A 18 6.86 7.23 6.07
N LEU A 19 5.70 6.78 5.58
CA LEU A 19 5.50 5.56 4.80
C LEU A 19 4.94 5.96 3.44
N GLY A 20 5.51 5.45 2.36
CA GLY A 20 5.10 5.73 1.00
C GLY A 20 4.87 4.46 0.19
N VAL A 21 3.89 4.52 -0.72
CA VAL A 21 3.61 3.49 -1.71
C VAL A 21 3.56 4.12 -3.10
N ALA A 22 4.09 3.40 -4.09
CA ALA A 22 3.93 3.75 -5.50
C ALA A 22 3.57 2.51 -6.31
N LYS A 23 2.51 2.59 -7.12
CA LYS A 23 2.08 1.54 -8.05
C LYS A 23 2.36 1.91 -9.50
N ASP A 24 2.56 0.89 -10.32
CA ASP A 24 2.59 1.04 -11.78
C ASP A 24 1.18 1.27 -12.37
N GLU A 25 1.12 1.74 -13.62
CA GLU A 25 -0.13 1.98 -14.35
C GLU A 25 -0.89 0.70 -14.70
N MET A 26 -0.25 -0.48 -14.76
CA MET A 26 -0.96 -1.72 -15.01
C MET A 26 -1.65 -2.27 -13.75
N ALA A 27 -1.23 -1.81 -12.56
CA ALA A 27 -1.73 -2.21 -11.26
C ALA A 27 -1.84 -3.75 -11.06
N ALA A 28 -0.99 -4.52 -11.75
CA ALA A 28 -1.17 -5.97 -11.85
C ALA A 28 -0.63 -6.73 -10.63
N LYS A 29 0.18 -6.09 -9.78
CA LYS A 29 0.61 -6.65 -8.49
C LYS A 29 -0.39 -6.26 -7.40
N PRO A 30 -0.98 -7.24 -6.70
CA PRO A 30 -1.97 -6.95 -5.67
C PRO A 30 -1.32 -6.20 -4.51
N LEU A 31 -2.07 -5.23 -4.00
CA LEU A 31 -1.77 -4.55 -2.75
C LEU A 31 -3.08 -4.42 -1.97
N VAL A 32 -3.04 -4.77 -0.70
CA VAL A 32 -4.14 -4.60 0.23
C VAL A 32 -3.70 -3.57 1.24
N LEU A 33 -4.46 -2.48 1.30
CA LEU A 33 -4.27 -1.38 2.21
C LEU A 33 -5.43 -1.34 3.21
N TYR A 34 -5.07 -1.23 4.49
CA TYR A 34 -5.97 -0.96 5.60
C TYR A 34 -5.51 0.34 6.27
N GLU A 35 -6.47 1.23 6.54
CA GLU A 35 -6.22 2.51 7.18
C GLU A 35 -7.26 2.76 8.28
N SER A 36 -6.77 3.20 9.43
CA SER A 36 -7.54 3.62 10.60
C SER A 36 -6.85 4.80 11.28
N ASP A 37 -7.50 5.43 12.26
CA ASP A 37 -6.98 6.61 12.97
C ASP A 37 -5.56 6.44 13.57
N GLY A 38 -5.13 5.20 13.84
CA GLY A 38 -3.84 4.92 14.47
C GLY A 38 -2.95 3.90 13.76
N LEU A 39 -3.37 3.41 12.59
CA LEU A 39 -2.64 2.35 11.89
C LEU A 39 -2.88 2.42 10.38
N VAL A 40 -1.78 2.36 9.63
CA VAL A 40 -1.75 2.06 8.21
C VAL A 40 -1.06 0.71 8.04
N ALA A 41 -1.71 -0.25 7.39
CA ALA A 41 -1.17 -1.57 7.12
C ALA A 41 -1.24 -1.90 5.63
N LEU A 42 -0.13 -2.42 5.10
CA LEU A 42 0.04 -2.80 3.70
C LEU A 42 0.44 -4.28 3.65
N ALA A 43 -0.20 -5.05 2.78
CA ALA A 43 0.16 -6.43 2.50
C ALA A 43 -0.21 -6.82 1.07
N SER A 44 0.28 -7.95 0.57
CA SER A 44 -0.21 -8.52 -0.68
C SER A 44 -1.60 -9.18 -0.56
N GLU A 45 -2.00 -9.56 0.66
CA GLU A 45 -3.28 -10.21 0.95
C GLU A 45 -3.88 -9.73 2.28
N GLU A 46 -5.21 -9.65 2.35
CA GLU A 46 -5.94 -9.25 3.56
C GLU A 46 -5.62 -10.14 4.78
N ILE A 47 -5.43 -11.44 4.56
CA ILE A 47 -5.18 -12.39 5.65
C ILE A 47 -3.90 -12.06 6.43
N ALA A 48 -2.91 -11.43 5.80
CA ALA A 48 -1.69 -11.01 6.46
C ALA A 48 -1.95 -9.82 7.40
N ILE A 49 -2.88 -8.93 7.06
CA ILE A 49 -3.31 -7.82 7.92
C ILE A 49 -4.16 -8.37 9.09
N ARG A 50 -5.05 -9.32 8.82
CA ARG A 50 -5.89 -9.97 9.86
C ARG A 50 -5.10 -10.83 10.86
N ALA A 51 -3.83 -11.16 10.55
CA ALA A 51 -2.95 -11.79 11.53
C ALA A 51 -2.51 -10.84 12.65
N ILE A 52 -2.62 -9.52 12.45
CA ILE A 52 -2.22 -8.49 13.42
C ILE A 52 -3.39 -7.60 13.87
N VAL A 53 -4.51 -7.61 13.14
CA VAL A 53 -5.75 -6.91 13.49
C VAL A 53 -6.82 -7.93 13.89
N ASP A 54 -7.38 -7.80 15.09
CA ASP A 54 -8.25 -8.81 15.73
C ASP A 54 -9.75 -8.65 15.46
N HIS A 55 -10.13 -7.76 14.55
CA HIS A 55 -11.51 -7.44 14.19
C HIS A 55 -11.71 -7.45 12.66
N GLU A 56 -12.95 -7.27 12.23
CA GLU A 56 -13.29 -7.13 10.80
C GLU A 56 -12.75 -5.79 10.28
N ILE A 57 -12.10 -5.84 9.12
CA ILE A 57 -11.42 -4.70 8.53
C ILE A 57 -11.96 -4.44 7.13
N ASP A 58 -12.15 -3.16 6.80
CA ASP A 58 -12.38 -2.73 5.44
C ASP A 58 -11.03 -2.51 4.77
N THR A 59 -10.76 -3.23 3.68
CA THR A 59 -9.52 -3.09 2.92
C THR A 59 -9.80 -2.72 1.48
N TYR A 60 -8.83 -2.08 0.83
CA TYR A 60 -8.91 -1.76 -0.58
C TYR A 60 -7.55 -1.91 -1.26
N ASP A 61 -7.58 -2.08 -2.57
CA ASP A 61 -6.39 -2.01 -3.42
C ASP A 61 -6.29 -0.60 -4.02
N PRO A 62 -5.18 0.15 -3.79
CA PRO A 62 -4.96 1.44 -4.43
C PRO A 62 -5.05 1.37 -5.96
N TYR A 63 -5.51 2.48 -6.56
CA TYR A 63 -5.72 2.61 -8.00
C TYR A 63 -4.42 2.55 -8.81
N GLU A 64 -4.55 2.45 -10.13
CA GLU A 64 -3.43 2.47 -11.08
C GLU A 64 -2.63 3.77 -11.00
N GLY A 65 -1.29 3.65 -11.02
CA GLY A 65 -0.38 4.79 -10.92
C GLY A 65 -0.44 5.55 -9.58
N GLU A 66 -1.17 5.04 -8.59
CA GLU A 66 -1.39 5.78 -7.34
C GLU A 66 -0.11 5.85 -6.49
N VAL A 67 0.11 7.04 -5.93
CA VAL A 67 1.18 7.31 -4.97
C VAL A 67 0.56 7.82 -3.69
N LEU A 68 0.72 7.06 -2.61
CA LEU A 68 0.19 7.37 -1.29
C LEU A 68 1.33 7.60 -0.31
N VAL A 69 1.19 8.61 0.54
CA VAL A 69 2.18 8.95 1.57
C VAL A 69 1.46 9.26 2.88
N TRP A 70 1.83 8.54 3.92
CA TRP A 70 1.38 8.78 5.29
C TRP A 70 2.54 9.33 6.10
N GLN A 71 2.28 10.38 6.88
CA GLN A 71 3.26 11.01 7.77
C GLN A 71 2.71 11.03 9.19
N ARG A 72 3.62 10.96 10.16
CA ARG A 72 3.27 10.99 11.59
C ARG A 72 3.06 12.39 12.13
#